data_AF-A0A9P0PQ80-F1
#
_entry.id   AF-A0A9P0PQ80-F1
#
_cell.length_a   1.000
_cell.length_b   1.000
_cell.length_c   1.000
_cell.angle_alpha   90.00
_cell.angle_beta   90.00
_cell.angle_gamma   90.00
#
_symmetry.space_group_name_H-M   'P 1'
#
loop_
_entity.id
_entity.type
_entity.pdbx_description
1 polymer ?
#
loop_
_entity_poly.entity_id
_entity_poly.type
_entity_poly.pdbx_seq_one_letter_code
_entity_poly.pdbx_strand_id
1 'polypeptide(L)'
;MTDAMYESKKKCRQYSVDYMKFGFILSFPDKQSPMCLLCNKVLGNDAMKPSKLQDHLRRCHPDKTEKDLKYFQTLKDTFRKRPTLNRMFASTSQRNDDGLRASYNISLLIAKSGKPHTILNIGLRIF
;
A
#
# COMPACT_ATOMS: atom_id res chain seq x y z
N MET A 1 -8.45 6.09 40.16
CA MET A 1 -9.63 6.32 39.31
C MET A 1 -9.11 6.56 37.90
N THR A 2 -9.19 5.55 37.03
CA THR A 2 -8.81 5.65 35.62
C THR A 2 -10.06 5.42 34.78
N ASP A 3 -10.60 6.50 34.23
CA ASP A 3 -11.74 6.48 33.32
C ASP A 3 -11.35 5.80 32.01
N ALA A 4 -11.70 4.52 31.89
CA ALA A 4 -11.66 3.82 30.61
C ALA A 4 -12.79 4.38 29.73
N MET A 5 -12.42 5.16 28.72
CA MET A 5 -13.36 5.66 27.71
C MET A 5 -14.00 4.48 26.98
N TYR A 6 -15.29 4.26 27.25
CA TYR A 6 -16.13 3.34 26.49
C TYR A 6 -16.37 3.95 25.12
N GLU A 7 -15.52 3.61 24.15
CA GLU A 7 -15.75 3.92 22.74
C GLU A 7 -17.02 3.19 22.29
N SER A 8 -18.15 3.89 22.25
CA SER A 8 -19.39 3.35 21.68
C SER A 8 -19.10 2.93 20.25
N LYS A 9 -19.12 1.61 19.98
CA LYS A 9 -19.02 1.04 18.63
C LYS A 9 -20.16 1.61 17.79
N LYS A 10 -19.87 2.70 17.06
CA LYS A 10 -20.77 3.27 16.06
C LYS A 10 -21.11 2.16 15.07
N LYS A 11 -22.41 1.92 14.83
CA LYS A 11 -22.88 0.95 13.82
C LYS A 11 -22.33 1.36 12.45
N CYS A 12 -21.23 0.74 12.03
CA CYS A 12 -20.69 0.87 10.68
C CYS A 12 -21.55 0.02 9.74
N ARG A 13 -21.95 0.60 8.61
CA ARG A 13 -22.55 -0.19 7.53
C ARG A 13 -21.45 -0.98 6.85
N GLN A 14 -21.61 -2.30 6.78
CA GLN A 14 -20.67 -3.13 6.03
C GLN A 14 -20.73 -2.80 4.55
N TYR A 15 -19.57 -2.83 3.89
CA TYR A 15 -19.47 -2.66 2.44
C TYR A 15 -20.18 -3.81 1.73
N SER A 16 -21.09 -3.49 0.79
CA SER A 16 -21.64 -4.47 -0.14
C SER A 16 -20.85 -4.48 -1.44
N VAL A 17 -20.65 -5.66 -2.02
CA VAL A 17 -20.05 -5.83 -3.35
C VAL A 17 -20.84 -5.07 -4.42
N ASP A 18 -22.15 -4.87 -4.22
CA ASP A 18 -23.00 -4.11 -5.13
C ASP A 18 -22.58 -2.64 -5.27
N TYR A 19 -21.82 -2.10 -4.30
CA TYR A 19 -21.35 -0.71 -4.35
C TYR A 19 -20.26 -0.50 -5.41
N MET A 20 -19.72 -1.60 -5.93
CA MET A 20 -18.84 -1.60 -7.08
C MET A 20 -19.47 -0.93 -8.30
N LYS A 21 -20.80 -1.00 -8.46
CA LYS A 21 -21.53 -0.33 -9.56
C LYS A 21 -21.44 1.20 -9.52
N PHE A 22 -21.04 1.76 -8.38
CA PHE A 22 -20.80 3.19 -8.19
C PHE A 22 -19.31 3.54 -8.26
N GLY A 23 -18.42 2.57 -8.52
CA GLY A 23 -16.98 2.78 -8.62
C GLY A 23 -16.25 2.89 -7.28
N PHE A 24 -16.78 2.29 -6.20
CA PHE A 24 -16.16 2.34 -4.88
C PHE A 24 -15.57 0.99 -4.46
N ILE A 25 -14.49 1.02 -3.69
CA ILE A 25 -13.87 -0.11 -3.01
C ILE A 25 -13.61 0.22 -1.54
N LEU A 26 -13.29 -0.77 -0.72
CA LEU A 26 -12.80 -0.52 0.63
C LEU A 26 -11.42 0.15 0.61
N SER A 27 -11.24 1.18 1.44
CA SER A 27 -9.92 1.74 1.70
C SER A 27 -9.00 0.72 2.37
N PHE A 28 -7.73 0.75 2.00
CA PHE A 28 -6.65 0.10 2.74
C PHE A 28 -5.97 1.14 3.64
N PRO A 29 -5.50 0.78 4.86
CA PRO A 29 -5.59 -0.51 5.56
C PRO A 29 -6.85 -0.67 6.43
N ASP A 30 -7.50 0.45 6.79
CA ASP A 30 -8.66 0.47 7.67
C ASP A 30 -9.93 0.26 6.84
N LYS A 31 -10.41 -0.99 6.80
CA LYS A 31 -11.44 -1.56 5.90
C LYS A 31 -12.86 -1.02 6.15
N GLN A 32 -13.01 0.21 6.63
CA GLN A 32 -14.28 0.76 7.10
C GLN A 32 -14.80 1.93 6.26
N SER A 33 -13.99 2.46 5.35
CA SER A 33 -14.34 3.64 4.57
C SER A 33 -14.36 3.34 3.06
N PRO A 34 -15.34 3.85 2.31
CA PRO A 34 -15.36 3.68 0.86
C PRO A 34 -14.38 4.64 0.19
N MET A 35 -13.59 4.12 -0.75
CA MET A 35 -12.64 4.85 -1.59
C MET A 35 -13.13 4.83 -3.05
N CYS A 36 -13.17 5.99 -3.68
CA CYS A 36 -13.54 6.14 -5.08
C CYS A 36 -12.39 5.70 -6.01
N LEU A 37 -12.65 4.84 -6.98
CA LEU A 37 -11.65 4.37 -7.96
C LEU A 37 -11.26 5.41 -9.02
N LEU A 38 -12.10 6.44 -9.22
CA LEU A 38 -11.88 7.46 -10.24
C LEU A 38 -10.96 8.57 -9.74
N CYS A 39 -11.11 9.00 -8.48
CA CYS A 39 -10.34 10.09 -7.88
C CYS A 39 -9.51 9.69 -6.66
N ASN A 40 -9.51 8.43 -6.24
CA ASN A 40 -8.83 7.91 -5.05
C ASN A 40 -9.24 8.58 -3.73
N LYS A 41 -10.36 9.33 -3.70
CA LYS A 41 -10.85 9.99 -2.50
C LYS A 41 -11.48 8.97 -1.56
N VAL A 42 -11.02 8.95 -0.31
CA VAL A 42 -11.66 8.22 0.79
C VAL A 42 -12.78 9.08 1.36
N LEU A 43 -13.97 8.51 1.48
CA LEU A 43 -15.11 9.17 2.11
C LEU A 43 -15.29 8.62 3.53
N GLY A 44 -15.92 9.39 4.42
CA GLY A 44 -16.25 8.93 5.76
C GLY A 44 -17.24 7.75 5.75
N ASN A 45 -17.31 7.01 6.86
CA ASN A 45 -18.19 5.85 7.04
C ASN A 45 -19.68 6.17 6.76
N ASP A 46 -20.13 7.38 7.10
CA ASP A 46 -21.50 7.84 6.80
C ASP A 46 -21.83 7.87 5.30
N ALA A 47 -20.81 7.96 4.44
CA ALA A 47 -20.94 7.91 2.99
C ALA A 47 -21.11 6.49 2.44
N MET A 48 -21.02 5.45 3.27
CA MET A 48 -21.26 4.05 2.86
C MET A 48 -22.72 3.80 2.43
N LYS A 49 -23.62 4.78 2.60
CA LYS A 49 -24.97 4.74 2.06
C LYS A 49 -24.94 4.83 0.51
N PRO A 50 -25.64 3.94 -0.22
CA PRO A 50 -25.65 3.94 -1.68
C PRO A 50 -25.96 5.29 -2.33
N SER A 51 -26.92 6.04 -1.76
CA SER A 51 -27.29 7.37 -2.25
C SER A 51 -26.11 8.36 -2.18
N LYS A 52 -25.28 8.31 -1.13
CA LYS A 52 -24.12 9.18 -0.97
C LYS A 52 -23.00 8.82 -1.95
N LEU A 53 -22.79 7.53 -2.21
CA LEU A 53 -21.84 7.05 -3.23
C LEU A 53 -22.29 7.48 -4.63
N GLN A 54 -23.58 7.33 -4.93
CA GLN A 54 -24.17 7.76 -6.20
C GLN A 54 -24.11 9.28 -6.36
N ASP A 55 -24.39 10.05 -5.32
CA ASP A 55 -24.27 11.52 -5.32
C ASP A 55 -22.83 11.95 -5.59
N HIS A 56 -21.84 11.29 -4.97
CA HIS A 56 -20.43 11.55 -5.26
C HIS A 56 -20.12 11.30 -6.74
N LEU A 57 -20.56 10.16 -7.29
CA LEU A 57 -20.33 9.83 -8.69
C LEU A 57 -20.95 10.91 -9.61
N ARG A 58 -22.19 11.32 -9.37
CA ARG A 58 -22.87 12.35 -10.17
C ARG A 58 -22.21 13.72 -10.09
N ARG A 59 -21.76 14.13 -8.90
CA ARG A 59 -21.18 15.47 -8.67
C ARG A 59 -19.73 15.58 -9.11
N CYS A 60 -18.92 14.56 -8.83
CA CYS A 60 -17.48 14.58 -9.08
C CYS A 60 -17.13 14.01 -10.46
N HIS A 61 -17.96 13.11 -11.00
CA HIS A 61 -17.70 12.35 -12.22
C HIS A 61 -18.95 12.20 -13.10
N PRO A 62 -19.58 13.32 -13.51
CA PRO A 62 -20.82 13.29 -14.29
C PRO A 62 -20.69 12.51 -15.62
N ASP A 63 -19.49 12.48 -16.20
CA ASP A 63 -19.17 11.75 -17.42
C ASP A 63 -19.08 10.22 -17.23
N LYS A 64 -19.07 9.76 -15.98
CA LYS A 64 -18.94 8.33 -15.62
C LYS A 64 -20.20 7.74 -14.99
N THR A 65 -21.31 8.49 -14.94
CA THR A 65 -22.54 8.03 -14.27
C THR A 65 -23.27 6.90 -15.00
N GLU A 66 -23.13 6.84 -16.33
CA GLU A 66 -23.75 5.81 -17.18
C GLU A 66 -22.87 4.58 -17.38
N LYS A 67 -21.70 4.52 -16.73
CA LYS A 67 -20.80 3.38 -16.86
C LYS A 67 -21.36 2.18 -16.12
N ASP A 68 -21.18 1.02 -16.73
CA ASP A 68 -21.66 -0.24 -16.21
C ASP A 68 -20.73 -0.83 -15.15
N LEU A 69 -21.19 -1.89 -14.49
CA LEU A 69 -20.41 -2.62 -13.50
C LEU A 69 -19.10 -3.17 -14.09
N LYS A 70 -19.11 -3.60 -15.36
CA LYS A 70 -17.94 -4.16 -16.04
C LYS A 70 -16.83 -3.12 -16.18
N TYR A 71 -17.16 -1.88 -16.55
CA TYR A 71 -16.21 -0.77 -16.58
C TYR A 71 -15.48 -0.60 -15.23
N PHE A 72 -16.24 -0.55 -14.13
CA PHE A 72 -15.63 -0.39 -12.80
C PHE A 72 -14.81 -1.61 -12.37
N GLN A 73 -15.19 -2.84 -12.76
CA GLN A 73 -14.39 -4.04 -12.52
C GLN A 73 -13.03 -3.97 -13.21
N THR A 74 -13.03 -3.65 -14.51
CA THR A 74 -11.79 -3.45 -15.26
C THR A 74 -10.94 -2.35 -14.64
N LEU A 75 -11.56 -1.24 -14.22
CA LEU A 75 -10.86 -0.14 -13.54
C LEU A 75 -10.19 -0.61 -12.24
N LYS A 76 -10.88 -1.39 -11.41
CA LYS A 76 -10.30 -1.95 -10.18
C LYS A 76 -9.13 -2.90 -10.45
N ASP A 77 -9.21 -3.72 -11.50
CA ASP A 77 -8.11 -4.61 -11.85
C ASP A 77 -6.88 -3.83 -12.33
N THR A 78 -7.08 -2.79 -13.13
CA THR A 78 -5.98 -1.89 -13.51
C THR A 78 -5.42 -1.17 -12.28
N PHE A 79 -6.27 -0.72 -11.37
CA PHE A 79 -5.87 -0.05 -10.13
C PHE A 79 -4.99 -0.96 -9.26
N ARG A 80 -5.33 -2.24 -9.11
CA ARG A 80 -4.54 -3.23 -8.35
C ARG A 80 -3.19 -3.55 -8.98
N LYS A 81 -3.10 -3.49 -10.31
CA LYS A 81 -1.86 -3.76 -11.04
C LYS A 81 -0.89 -2.57 -11.03
N ARG A 82 -1.37 -1.36 -10.68
CA ARG A 82 -0.49 -0.17 -10.63
C ARG A 82 0.66 -0.42 -9.66
N PRO A 83 1.91 -0.17 -10.08
CA PRO A 83 3.04 -0.28 -9.17
C PRO A 83 2.88 0.75 -8.04
N THR A 84 2.87 0.25 -6.80
CA THR A 84 2.86 1.08 -5.61
C THR A 84 4.29 1.42 -5.21
N LEU A 85 4.49 2.54 -4.51
CA LEU A 85 5.82 2.92 -4.01
C LEU A 85 6.47 1.77 -3.22
N ASN A 86 5.72 1.12 -2.33
CA ASN A 86 6.20 -0.04 -1.58
C ASN A 86 6.69 -1.19 -2.48
N ARG A 87 6.00 -1.45 -3.60
CA ARG A 87 6.41 -2.50 -4.55
C ARG A 87 7.68 -2.10 -5.33
N MET A 88 7.86 -0.82 -5.63
CA MET A 88 9.09 -0.30 -6.24
C MET A 88 10.28 -0.35 -5.27
N PHE A 89 10.05 -0.05 -3.99
CA PHE A 89 11.07 -0.16 -2.96
C PHE A 89 11.42 -1.62 -2.62
N ALA A 90 10.45 -2.53 -2.62
CA ALA A 90 10.70 -3.96 -2.40
C ALA A 90 11.66 -4.55 -3.45
N SER A 91 11.50 -4.21 -4.72
CA SER A 91 12.42 -4.66 -5.77
C SER A 91 13.82 -4.06 -5.63
N THR A 92 13.95 -2.86 -5.04
CA THR A 92 15.24 -2.22 -4.77
C THR A 92 15.90 -2.82 -3.52
N SER A 93 15.13 -3.11 -2.47
CA SER A 93 15.58 -3.79 -1.26
C SER A 93 16.17 -5.16 -1.58
N GLN A 94 15.51 -5.93 -2.45
CA GLN A 94 16.00 -7.23 -2.88
C GLN A 94 17.39 -7.14 -3.57
N ARG A 95 17.61 -6.10 -4.40
CA ARG A 95 18.92 -5.85 -5.03
C ARG A 95 19.98 -5.44 -4.01
N ASN A 96 19.59 -4.71 -2.97
CA ASN A 96 20.50 -4.32 -1.89
C ASN A 96 20.88 -5.52 -1.01
N ASP A 97 19.97 -6.45 -0.74
CA ASP A 97 20.24 -7.68 0.02
C ASP A 97 21.27 -8.58 -0.69
N ASP A 98 21.14 -8.72 -2.01
CA ASP A 98 22.11 -9.49 -2.83
C ASP A 98 23.50 -8.83 -2.79
N GLY A 99 23.57 -7.50 -2.93
CA GLY A 99 24.81 -6.74 -2.83
C GLY A 99 25.46 -6.85 -1.44
N LEU A 100 24.65 -6.69 -0.38
CA LEU A 100 25.11 -6.83 0.99
C LEU A 100 25.65 -8.23 1.27
N ARG A 101 24.96 -9.26 0.79
CA ARG A 101 25.39 -10.65 0.90
C ARG A 101 26.71 -10.90 0.16
N ALA A 102 26.87 -10.34 -1.03
CA ALA A 102 28.12 -10.44 -1.79
C ALA A 102 29.28 -9.75 -1.06
N SER A 103 29.10 -8.50 -0.60
CA SER A 103 30.11 -7.76 0.17
C SER A 103 30.50 -8.46 1.47
N TYR A 104 29.53 -9.04 2.18
CA TYR A 104 29.78 -9.86 3.36
C TYR A 104 30.61 -11.09 3.04
N ASN A 105 30.26 -11.84 1.99
CA ASN A 105 31.00 -13.03 1.57
C ASN A 105 32.44 -12.70 1.18
N ILE A 106 32.67 -11.60 0.46
CA ILE A 106 34.02 -11.12 0.10
C ILE A 106 34.81 -10.80 1.38
N SER A 107 34.22 -10.03 2.29
CA SER A 107 34.85 -9.68 3.56
C SER A 107 35.18 -10.91 4.40
N LEU A 108 34.30 -11.91 4.43
CA LEU A 108 34.49 -13.17 5.13
C LEU A 108 35.63 -14.01 4.53
N LEU A 109 35.73 -14.06 3.20
CA LEU A 109 36.83 -14.74 2.50
C LEU A 109 38.17 -14.06 2.77
N ILE A 110 38.20 -12.72 2.78
CA ILE A 110 39.39 -11.93 3.15
C ILE A 110 39.78 -12.22 4.60
N ALA A 111 38.84 -12.19 5.55
CA ALA A 111 39.10 -12.48 6.95
C ALA A 111 39.62 -13.91 7.18
N LYS A 112 39.08 -14.91 6.44
CA LYS A 112 39.51 -16.31 6.53
C LYS A 112 40.85 -16.60 5.85
N SER A 113 41.16 -15.88 4.77
CA SER A 113 42.43 -15.99 4.04
C SER A 113 43.53 -15.10 4.63
N GLY A 114 43.17 -14.21 5.56
CA GLY A 114 44.09 -13.41 6.35
C GLY A 114 45.04 -14.31 7.13
N LYS A 115 46.25 -14.46 6.60
CA LYS A 115 47.36 -15.07 7.33
C LYS A 115 47.65 -14.19 8.56
N PRO A 116 47.93 -14.76 9.75
CA PRO A 116 48.39 -14.00 10.90
C PRO A 116 49.82 -13.54 10.63
N HIS A 117 49.98 -12.45 9.89
CA HIS A 117 51.26 -11.80 9.74
C HIS A 117 51.23 -10.48 10.50
N THR A 118 52.12 -10.44 11.48
CA THR A 118 52.43 -9.39 12.45
C THR A 118 52.07 -7.99 11.96
N ILE A 119 51.19 -7.35 12.73
CA ILE A 119 51.02 -5.90 12.94
C ILE A 119 52.06 -5.06 12.18
N LEU A 120 51.76 -4.66 10.94
CA LEU A 120 52.31 -3.44 10.35
C LEU A 120 51.40 -2.94 9.22
N ASN A 121 50.41 -2.15 9.63
CA ASN A 121 50.00 -0.92 8.97
C ASN A 121 49.81 -0.95 7.44
N ILE A 122 48.69 -1.50 6.96
CA ILE A 122 48.08 -1.05 5.71
C ILE A 122 46.59 -0.82 6.00
N GLY A 123 46.21 0.46 5.99
CA GLY A 123 44.88 0.92 6.33
C GLY A 123 43.79 0.25 5.49
N LEU A 124 42.75 -0.24 6.17
CA LEU A 124 41.44 -0.42 5.57
C LEU A 124 41.00 0.94 5.02
N ARG A 125 41.16 1.15 3.73
CA ARG A 125 40.46 2.21 3.01
C ARG A 125 39.54 1.55 2.01
N ILE A 126 38.38 1.13 2.54
CA ILE A 126 37.23 0.74 1.73
C ILE A 126 36.03 1.52 2.27
N PHE A 127 35.91 2.77 1.83
CA PHE A 127 34.69 3.52 1.50
C PHE A 127 35.11 4.69 0.60
#